data_AF-A0A931VK75-F1
#
_entry.id   AF-A0A931VK75-F1
#
_cell.length_a   1.000
_cell.length_b   1.000
_cell.length_c   1.000
_cell.angle_alpha   90.00
_cell.angle_beta   90.00
_cell.angle_gamma   90.00
#
_symmetry.space_group_name_H-M   'P 1'
#
loop_
_entity.id
_entity.type
_entity.pdbx_description
1 polymer ?
#
loop_
_entity_poly.entity_id
_entity_poly.type
_entity_poly.pdbx_seq_one_letter_code
_entity_poly.pdbx_strand_id
1 'polypeptide(L)'
;MKFILPVFFVFLLSPFSFAEEPAGSISGKILYEKDALPKPELLLTNEDQDFCGRYVLSERLIINSDTKGVKNVVVTLTGGNLPGEKTLRRPKNGTQFKSDKCAFSPHILIF
;
A
#
# COMPACT_ATOMS: atom_id res chain seq x y z
N MET A 1 -31.99 -53.64 -31.61
CA MET A 1 -30.93 -52.60 -31.70
C MET A 1 -31.55 -51.31 -32.20
N LYS A 2 -31.55 -50.26 -31.38
CA LYS A 2 -32.14 -48.95 -31.69
C LYS A 2 -31.19 -47.90 -31.13
N PHE A 3 -30.37 -47.29 -31.99
CA PHE A 3 -29.42 -46.25 -31.63
C PHE A 3 -30.18 -44.92 -31.55
N ILE A 4 -30.30 -44.37 -30.35
CA ILE A 4 -30.79 -43.02 -30.10
C ILE A 4 -29.57 -42.23 -29.60
N LEU A 5 -29.06 -41.32 -30.42
CA LEU A 5 -28.07 -40.32 -30.00
C LEU A 5 -28.72 -39.36 -29.00
N PRO A 6 -28.15 -39.11 -27.81
CA PRO A 6 -28.53 -37.95 -27.02
C PRO A 6 -27.71 -36.75 -27.49
N VAL A 7 -28.43 -35.85 -28.17
CA VAL A 7 -28.27 -34.40 -28.23
C VAL A 7 -27.12 -33.86 -27.37
N PHE A 8 -26.04 -33.45 -28.02
CA PHE A 8 -25.00 -32.61 -27.44
C PHE A 8 -25.62 -31.26 -27.05
N PHE A 9 -25.94 -31.09 -25.77
CA PHE A 9 -26.34 -29.80 -25.20
C PHE A 9 -25.08 -28.93 -25.07
N VAL A 10 -24.73 -28.21 -26.14
CA VAL A 10 -23.67 -27.20 -26.13
C VAL A 10 -24.20 -26.02 -25.30
N PHE A 11 -23.82 -25.99 -24.03
CA PHE A 11 -23.97 -24.81 -23.17
C PHE A 11 -23.07 -23.72 -23.76
N LEU A 12 -23.65 -22.82 -24.55
CA LEU A 12 -23.00 -21.57 -24.96
C LEU A 12 -22.69 -20.77 -23.69
N LEU A 13 -21.47 -20.91 -23.19
CA LEU A 13 -20.86 -20.02 -22.22
C LEU A 13 -20.75 -18.64 -22.89
N SER A 14 -21.79 -17.83 -22.76
CA SER A 14 -21.67 -16.40 -23.03
C SER A 14 -20.64 -15.83 -22.05
N PRO A 15 -19.58 -15.16 -22.54
CA PRO A 15 -18.72 -14.40 -21.66
C PRO A 15 -19.57 -13.27 -21.09
N PHE A 16 -19.91 -13.35 -19.79
CA PHE A 16 -20.37 -12.21 -19.04
C PHE A 16 -19.23 -11.18 -19.05
N SER A 17 -19.30 -10.24 -19.99
CA SER A 17 -18.44 -9.05 -19.96
C SER A 17 -18.90 -8.19 -18.80
N PHE A 18 -18.21 -8.28 -17.67
CA PHE A 18 -18.32 -7.29 -16.62
C PHE A 18 -17.76 -5.98 -17.17
N ALA A 19 -18.65 -5.05 -17.54
CA ALA A 19 -18.26 -3.67 -17.78
C ALA A 19 -17.92 -3.06 -16.41
N GLU A 20 -16.63 -2.84 -16.15
CA GLU A 20 -16.15 -2.07 -15.01
C GLU A 20 -16.42 -0.59 -15.31
N GLU A 21 -17.42 0.01 -14.64
CA GLU A 21 -17.63 1.46 -14.64
C GLU A 21 -16.34 2.14 -14.16
N PRO A 22 -15.82 3.18 -14.84
CA PRO A 22 -14.58 3.82 -14.44
C PRO A 22 -14.77 4.50 -13.07
N ALA A 23 -14.30 3.83 -12.01
CA ALA A 23 -14.09 4.48 -10.72
C ALA A 23 -13.16 5.68 -10.98
N GLY A 24 -13.59 6.88 -10.57
CA GLY A 24 -12.82 8.11 -10.81
C GLY A 24 -11.37 8.00 -10.34
N SER A 25 -10.45 8.66 -11.03
CA SER A 25 -9.01 8.64 -10.71
C SER A 25 -8.57 9.92 -10.00
N ILE A 26 -7.73 9.76 -8.97
CA ILE A 26 -7.07 10.87 -8.26
C ILE A 26 -5.57 10.76 -8.51
N SER A 27 -4.98 11.85 -8.99
CA SER A 27 -3.54 11.94 -9.24
C SER A 27 -2.99 13.26 -8.69
N GLY A 28 -1.75 13.22 -8.18
CA GLY A 28 -1.10 14.38 -7.58
C GLY A 28 0.33 14.06 -7.17
N LYS A 29 1.08 15.11 -6.84
CA LYS A 29 2.44 15.00 -6.29
C LYS A 29 2.49 15.66 -4.93
N ILE A 30 3.19 15.03 -4.00
CA ILE A 30 3.45 15.60 -2.68
C ILE A 30 4.88 16.13 -2.70
N LEU A 31 4.99 17.45 -2.58
CA LEU A 31 6.26 18.16 -2.66
C LEU A 31 6.61 18.77 -1.29
N TYR A 32 7.90 18.82 -1.00
CA TYR A 32 8.44 19.54 0.12
C TYR A 32 8.62 21.01 -0.27
N GLU A 33 7.97 21.90 0.47
CA GLU A 33 7.84 23.30 0.04
C GLU A 33 9.09 24.16 0.30
N LYS A 34 9.95 23.77 1.26
CA LYS A 34 11.09 24.59 1.67
C LYS A 34 12.27 24.48 0.71
N ASP A 35 13.12 25.50 0.68
CA ASP A 35 14.33 25.51 -0.14
C ASP A 35 15.48 24.72 0.48
N ALA A 36 15.64 24.80 1.80
CA ALA A 36 16.60 23.99 2.52
C ALA A 36 16.04 22.60 2.79
N LEU A 37 16.75 21.56 2.32
CA LEU A 37 16.40 20.17 2.61
C LEU A 37 16.89 19.77 4.01
N PRO A 38 16.05 19.10 4.81
CA PRO A 38 16.49 18.54 6.07
C PRO A 38 17.54 17.45 5.80
N LYS A 39 18.58 17.41 6.64
CA LYS A 39 19.54 16.30 6.61
C LYS A 39 18.88 15.05 7.20
N PRO A 40 18.99 13.87 6.55
CA PRO A 40 18.49 12.64 7.12
C PRO A 40 19.21 12.33 8.45
N GLU A 41 18.44 11.94 9.45
CA GLU A 41 18.95 11.54 10.76
C GLU A 41 19.75 10.23 10.65
N LEU A 42 20.86 10.10 11.37
CA LEU A 42 21.63 8.86 11.50
C LEU A 42 21.16 8.07 12.72
N LEU A 43 20.79 6.81 12.52
CA LEU A 43 20.28 5.89 13.51
C LEU A 43 21.34 4.84 13.83
N LEU A 44 21.52 4.51 15.11
CA LEU A 44 22.52 3.56 15.63
C LEU A 44 21.93 2.16 15.75
N THR A 45 22.45 1.21 14.98
CA THR A 45 21.83 -0.11 14.91
C THR A 45 21.86 -0.84 16.25
N ASN A 46 20.67 -1.26 16.69
CA ASN A 46 20.42 -1.90 17.98
C ASN A 46 20.43 -3.44 17.90
N GLU A 47 20.19 -4.03 16.74
CA GLU A 47 20.18 -5.48 16.49
C GLU A 47 20.85 -5.79 15.15
N ASP A 48 21.47 -6.95 15.00
CA ASP A 48 22.07 -7.39 13.72
C ASP A 48 23.07 -6.38 13.14
N GLN A 49 23.98 -5.83 13.96
CA GLN A 49 24.95 -4.79 13.55
C GLN A 49 25.89 -5.24 12.42
N ASP A 50 26.25 -6.53 12.40
CA ASP A 50 27.01 -7.11 11.30
C ASP A 50 26.27 -7.00 9.95
N PHE A 51 24.93 -6.89 9.98
CA PHE A 51 24.07 -6.82 8.80
C PHE A 51 23.58 -5.40 8.48
N CYS A 52 23.14 -4.65 9.47
CA CYS A 52 22.61 -3.30 9.25
C CYS A 52 23.73 -2.25 9.22
N GLY A 53 24.96 -2.65 9.51
CA GLY A 53 26.03 -1.75 9.85
C GLY A 53 25.78 -1.09 11.19
N ARG A 54 26.77 -0.31 11.63
CA ARG A 54 26.69 0.42 12.90
C ARG A 54 25.72 1.60 12.84
N TYR A 55 25.51 2.17 11.65
CA TYR A 55 24.66 3.34 11.44
C TYR A 55 23.83 3.19 10.17
N VAL A 56 22.57 3.61 10.22
CA VAL A 56 21.66 3.71 9.08
C VAL A 56 21.04 5.11 9.03
N LEU A 57 20.43 5.51 7.92
CA LEU A 57 19.70 6.78 7.85
C LEU A 57 18.21 6.57 8.13
N SER A 58 17.60 7.55 8.80
CA SER A 58 16.18 7.57 9.11
C SER A 58 15.36 7.73 7.83
N GLU A 59 14.46 6.77 7.62
CA GLU A 59 13.57 6.72 6.46
C GLU A 59 12.19 7.35 6.72
N ARG A 60 12.04 8.02 7.87
CA ARG A 60 10.81 8.72 8.27
C ARG A 60 10.38 9.78 7.29
N LEU A 61 11.36 10.43 6.67
CA LEU A 61 11.14 11.49 5.71
C LEU A 61 12.24 11.42 4.66
N ILE A 62 11.87 10.98 3.47
CA ILE A 62 12.76 10.90 2.33
C ILE A 62 12.28 11.93 1.32
N ILE A 63 13.14 12.91 1.04
CA ILE A 63 12.87 13.98 0.08
C ILE A 63 13.87 13.85 -1.05
N ASN A 64 13.38 13.86 -2.29
CA ASN A 64 14.24 13.91 -3.47
C ASN A 64 14.83 15.32 -3.60
N SER A 65 16.15 15.42 -3.74
CA SER A 65 16.84 16.71 -3.76
C SER A 65 16.49 17.59 -4.94
N ASP A 66 16.20 16.97 -6.09
CA ASP A 66 16.08 17.68 -7.37
C ASP A 66 14.64 18.12 -7.63
N THR A 67 13.68 17.28 -7.23
CA THR A 67 12.24 17.47 -7.46
C THR A 67 11.48 17.91 -6.22
N LYS A 68 12.14 17.89 -5.05
CA LYS A 68 11.53 18.07 -3.72
C LYS A 68 10.39 17.08 -3.42
N GLY A 69 10.24 16.01 -4.19
CA GLY A 69 9.19 15.01 -3.99
C GLY A 69 9.38 14.25 -2.67
N VAL A 70 8.27 14.03 -1.94
CA VAL A 70 8.26 13.29 -0.67
C VAL A 70 7.88 11.82 -0.91
N LYS A 71 8.67 10.89 -0.38
CA LYS A 71 8.41 9.44 -0.46
C LYS A 71 7.72 8.92 0.82
N ASN A 72 7.02 7.79 0.71
CA ASN A 72 6.31 7.09 1.81
C ASN A 72 5.14 7.91 2.40
N VAL A 73 4.35 8.57 1.56
CA VAL A 73 3.20 9.37 1.99
C VAL A 73 1.93 8.53 2.02
N VAL A 74 1.10 8.73 3.04
CA VAL A 74 -0.25 8.17 3.12
C VAL A 74 -1.29 9.27 2.95
N VAL A 75 -2.23 9.02 2.06
CA VAL A 75 -3.31 9.92 1.71
C VAL A 75 -4.62 9.25 2.09
N THR A 76 -5.44 9.94 2.89
CA THR A 76 -6.80 9.51 3.24
C THR A 76 -7.78 10.45 2.56
N LEU A 77 -8.79 9.89 1.90
CA LEU A 77 -9.85 10.65 1.25
C LEU A 77 -11.06 10.71 2.21
N THR A 78 -11.56 11.90 2.48
CA THR A 78 -12.69 12.12 3.39
C THR A 78 -13.81 12.88 2.69
N GLY A 79 -15.05 12.44 2.84
CA GLY A 79 -16.26 13.14 2.34
C GLY A 79 -16.99 12.44 1.19
N GLY A 80 -18.30 12.68 1.05
CA GLY A 80 -19.19 12.05 0.05
C GLY A 80 -19.67 10.64 0.42
N ASN A 81 -20.55 10.06 -0.40
CA ASN A 81 -20.90 8.62 -0.36
C ASN A 81 -19.78 7.83 -1.05
N LEU A 82 -18.59 7.79 -0.44
CA LEU A 82 -17.53 6.92 -0.89
C LEU A 82 -17.91 5.47 -0.50
N PRO A 83 -17.93 4.52 -1.44
CA PRO A 83 -18.17 3.11 -1.11
C PRO A 83 -16.96 2.57 -0.33
N GLY A 84 -16.94 2.76 0.99
CA GLY A 84 -15.72 2.63 1.78
C GLY A 84 -15.85 1.99 3.16
N GLU A 85 -17.05 1.76 3.70
CA GLU A 85 -17.14 1.26 5.07
C GLU A 85 -17.10 -0.28 5.13
N LYS A 86 -15.91 -0.85 4.87
CA LYS A 86 -15.62 -2.20 5.39
C LYS A 86 -15.22 -2.03 6.86
N THR A 87 -16.07 -2.48 7.78
CA THR A 87 -15.75 -2.51 9.21
C THR A 87 -14.47 -3.32 9.43
N LEU A 88 -13.33 -2.64 9.64
CA LEU A 88 -12.07 -3.30 9.93
C LEU A 88 -12.17 -3.94 11.31
N ARG A 89 -12.06 -5.27 11.37
CA ARG A 89 -12.09 -6.01 12.64
C ARG A 89 -10.72 -5.92 13.31
N ARG A 90 -10.72 -5.49 14.58
CA ARG A 90 -9.53 -5.55 15.44
C ARG A 90 -8.97 -6.99 15.45
N PRO A 91 -7.65 -7.18 15.30
CA PRO A 91 -7.04 -8.50 15.44
C PRO A 91 -7.37 -9.09 16.82
N LYS A 92 -7.83 -10.34 16.87
CA LYS A 92 -8.32 -10.98 18.10
C LYS A 92 -7.22 -11.42 19.07
N ASN A 93 -5.98 -11.60 18.59
CA ASN A 93 -4.82 -12.05 19.36
C ASN A 93 -3.64 -11.08 19.15
N GLY A 94 -2.75 -10.98 20.15
CA GLY A 94 -1.73 -9.93 20.29
C GLY A 94 -0.92 -9.62 19.03
N THR A 95 -0.93 -8.35 18.64
CA THR A 95 -0.06 -7.79 17.59
C THR A 95 1.38 -7.73 18.11
N GLN A 96 2.34 -8.35 17.40
CA GLN A 96 3.76 -8.16 17.67
C GLN A 96 4.32 -7.09 16.74
N PHE A 97 4.78 -6.01 17.34
CA PHE A 97 5.46 -4.91 16.65
C PHE A 97 6.96 -5.17 16.73
N LYS A 98 7.61 -5.43 15.58
CA LYS A 98 9.06 -5.54 15.50
C LYS A 98 9.63 -4.21 15.04
N SER A 99 10.40 -3.57 15.91
CA SER A 99 11.18 -2.40 15.55
C SER A 99 12.43 -2.86 14.82
N ASP A 100 12.45 -2.61 13.53
CA ASP A 100 13.38 -3.23 12.60
C ASP A 100 14.62 -2.39 12.40
N LYS A 101 15.79 -3.05 12.50
CA LYS A 101 17.04 -2.68 11.80
C LYS A 101 17.39 -1.23 11.82
N CYS A 102 17.04 -0.64 12.94
CA CYS A 102 17.32 0.73 13.15
C CYS A 102 16.74 1.70 12.11
N ALA A 103 15.69 1.36 11.35
CA ALA A 103 15.12 2.28 10.36
C ALA A 103 13.60 2.19 10.27
N PHE A 104 13.01 3.29 9.79
CA PHE A 104 11.58 3.54 9.93
C PHE A 104 10.72 2.63 9.05
N SER A 105 9.83 1.90 9.71
CA SER A 105 8.81 1.07 9.08
C SER A 105 7.42 1.49 9.59
N PRO A 106 6.65 2.26 8.80
CA PRO A 106 5.31 2.66 9.21
C PRO A 106 4.36 1.45 9.25
N HIS A 107 3.53 1.39 10.30
CA HIS A 107 2.38 0.48 10.37
C HIS A 107 1.10 1.31 10.48
N ILE A 108 0.27 1.28 9.44
CA ILE A 108 -0.86 2.21 9.27
C ILE A 108 -2.17 1.43 9.25
N LEU A 109 -3.17 1.92 9.98
CA LEU A 109 -4.56 1.46 9.94
C LEU A 109 -5.44 2.65 9.56
N ILE A 110 -6.17 2.54 8.45
CA ILE A 110 -6.97 3.61 7.84
C ILE A 110 -8.47 3.33 8.11
N PHE A 111 -9.28 4.37 8.37
CA PHE A 111 -10.72 4.31 8.72
C PHE A 111 -11.62 4.70 7.55
#